data_AF-A0A2N5CP56-F1
#
_entry.id   AF-A0A2N5CP56-F1
#
_cell.length_a   1.000
_cell.length_b   1.000
_cell.length_c   1.000
_cell.angle_alpha   90.00
_cell.angle_beta   90.00
_cell.angle_gamma   90.00
#
_symmetry.space_group_name_H-M   'P 1'
#
loop_
_entity.id
_entity.type
_entity.pdbx_description
1 polymer ?
#
loop_
_entity_poly.entity_id
_entity_poly.type
_entity_poly.pdbx_seq_one_letter_code
_entity_poly.pdbx_strand_id
1 'polypeptide(L)'
;MEGAFLDVALEIGLAQAIAQLRKDIDRAIDQLPDTAAAGRYRDRLTAQRAALREPTLRHSAALVVSLCDKDPALTPRVRPAFAALVARHPELARFYGQLPADPSVKDMRATDRS
;
A
#
# COMPACT_ATOMS: atom_id res chain seq x y z
N MET A 1 -8.72 -2.70 -16.37
CA MET A 1 -7.40 -3.15 -15.87
C MET A 1 -6.99 -2.41 -14.60
N GLU A 2 -7.05 -1.07 -14.56
CA GLU A 2 -6.95 -0.33 -13.28
C GLU A 2 -8.05 -0.78 -12.28
N GLY A 3 -9.29 -0.94 -12.76
CA GLY A 3 -10.39 -1.49 -11.96
C GLY A 3 -10.08 -2.85 -11.32
N ALA A 4 -9.55 -3.81 -12.09
CA ALA A 4 -9.21 -5.14 -11.58
C ALA A 4 -8.14 -5.11 -10.46
N PHE A 5 -7.16 -4.20 -10.55
CA PHE A 5 -6.22 -3.99 -9.46
C PHE A 5 -6.91 -3.41 -8.22
N LEU A 6 -7.77 -2.41 -8.40
CA LEU A 6 -8.51 -1.80 -7.30
C LEU A 6 -9.50 -2.76 -6.65
N ASP A 7 -10.18 -3.60 -7.42
CA ASP A 7 -11.11 -4.62 -6.92
C ASP A 7 -10.36 -5.60 -6.00
N VAL A 8 -9.24 -6.18 -6.48
CA VAL A 8 -8.39 -7.07 -5.66
C VAL A 8 -7.81 -6.33 -4.46
N ALA A 9 -7.40 -5.07 -4.62
CA ALA A 9 -6.89 -4.27 -3.52
C ALA A 9 -7.96 -4.05 -2.43
N LEU A 10 -9.21 -3.81 -2.82
CA LEU A 10 -10.33 -3.67 -1.89
C LEU A 10 -10.61 -5.00 -1.18
N GLU A 11 -10.56 -6.13 -1.89
CA GLU A 11 -10.73 -7.46 -1.30
C GLU A 11 -9.69 -7.78 -0.22
N ILE A 12 -8.43 -7.36 -0.41
CA ILE A 12 -7.36 -7.56 0.59
C ILE A 12 -7.33 -6.49 1.68
N GLY A 13 -8.30 -5.57 1.71
CA GLY A 13 -8.49 -4.63 2.80
C GLY A 13 -7.95 -3.22 2.59
N LEU A 14 -7.75 -2.76 1.34
CA LEU A 14 -7.28 -1.40 1.04
C LEU A 14 -8.18 -0.32 1.65
N ALA A 15 -9.51 -0.49 1.64
CA ALA A 15 -10.44 0.50 2.20
C ALA A 15 -10.23 0.70 3.70
N GLN A 16 -10.04 -0.41 4.44
CA GLN A 16 -9.75 -0.43 5.86
C GLN A 16 -8.38 0.20 6.14
N ALA A 17 -7.38 -0.09 5.32
CA ALA A 17 -6.05 0.51 5.42
C ALA A 17 -6.08 2.04 5.24
N ILE A 18 -6.83 2.52 4.23
CA ILE A 18 -7.03 3.96 4.00
C ILE A 18 -7.74 4.59 5.20
N ALA A 19 -8.82 3.97 5.68
CA ALA A 19 -9.56 4.47 6.83
C ALA A 19 -8.71 4.53 8.10
N GLN A 20 -7.87 3.51 8.35
CA GLN A 20 -6.97 3.48 9.48
C GLN A 20 -5.88 4.54 9.37
N LEU A 21 -5.25 4.68 8.19
CA LEU A 21 -4.23 5.70 7.96
C LEU A 21 -4.79 7.12 8.14
N ARG A 22 -6.04 7.37 7.73
CA ARG A 22 -6.73 8.64 7.99
C ARG A 22 -6.88 8.91 9.48
N LYS A 23 -7.29 7.90 10.27
CA LYS A 23 -7.40 8.03 11.73
C LYS A 23 -6.04 8.28 12.38
N ASP A 24 -4.99 7.61 11.90
CA ASP A 24 -3.64 7.76 12.44
C ASP A 24 -3.09 9.16 12.15
N ILE A 25 -3.35 9.70 10.96
CA ILE A 25 -2.99 11.09 10.60
C ILE A 25 -3.77 12.08 11.46
N ASP A 26 -5.08 11.90 11.63
CA ASP A 26 -5.91 12.78 12.45
C ASP A 26 -5.39 12.79 13.91
N ARG A 27 -5.09 11.62 14.47
CA ARG A 27 -4.47 11.50 15.80
C ARG A 27 -3.11 12.19 15.86
N ALA A 28 -2.27 12.03 14.85
CA ALA A 28 -0.95 12.64 14.81
C ALA A 28 -1.05 14.17 14.79
N ILE A 29 -1.99 14.74 14.01
CA ILE A 29 -2.25 16.19 13.97
C ILE A 29 -2.68 16.71 15.36
N ASP A 30 -3.56 15.98 16.05
CA ASP A 30 -4.06 16.35 17.37
C ASP A 30 -2.99 16.29 18.45
N GLN A 31 -2.02 15.36 18.32
CA GLN A 31 -0.93 15.18 19.27
C GLN A 31 0.26 16.13 19.03
N LEU A 32 0.26 16.89 17.93
CA LEU A 32 1.40 17.76 17.62
C LEU A 32 1.46 18.99 18.54
N PRO A 33 2.63 19.26 19.14
CA PRO A 33 2.81 20.45 19.96
C PRO A 33 2.68 21.70 19.10
N ASP A 34 2.07 22.74 19.64
CA ASP A 34 1.88 24.01 18.94
C ASP A 34 3.17 24.83 18.96
N THR A 35 4.10 24.48 18.07
CA THR A 35 5.40 25.12 17.94
C THR A 35 5.69 25.44 16.47
N ALA A 36 6.47 26.49 16.20
CA ALA A 36 6.88 26.84 14.84
C ALA A 36 7.61 25.69 14.12
N ALA A 37 8.36 24.86 14.88
CA ALA A 37 9.02 23.67 14.35
C ALA A 37 8.03 22.56 13.92
N ALA A 38 6.89 22.44 14.61
CA ALA A 38 5.84 21.48 14.28
C ALA A 38 4.96 21.92 13.08
N GLY A 39 4.97 23.21 12.72
CA GLY A 39 4.15 23.76 11.63
C GLY A 39 4.34 23.04 10.30
N ARG A 40 5.60 22.86 9.85
CA ARG A 40 5.90 22.16 8.59
C ARG A 40 5.41 20.71 8.58
N TYR A 41 5.48 20.04 9.72
CA TYR A 41 5.04 18.66 9.84
C TYR A 41 3.50 18.56 9.87
N ARG A 42 2.83 19.51 10.53
CA ARG A 42 1.36 19.66 10.51
C ARG A 42 0.84 19.91 9.08
N ASP A 43 1.50 20.77 8.31
CA ASP A 43 1.13 21.03 6.90
C ASP A 43 1.24 19.77 6.05
N ARG A 44 2.33 19.01 6.24
CA ARG A 44 2.55 17.74 5.55
C ARG A 44 1.46 16.71 5.88
N LEU A 45 1.12 16.54 7.16
CA LEU A 45 0.05 15.63 7.57
C LEU A 45 -1.31 16.06 7.02
N THR A 46 -1.57 17.37 6.97
CA THR A 46 -2.82 17.93 6.41
C THR A 46 -2.91 17.66 4.91
N ALA A 47 -1.82 17.84 4.16
CA ALA A 47 -1.75 17.50 2.74
C ALA A 47 -1.97 16.01 2.50
N GLN A 48 -1.37 15.14 3.33
CA GLN A 48 -1.59 13.69 3.28
C GLN A 48 -3.06 13.32 3.58
N ARG A 49 -3.67 13.95 4.58
CA ARG A 49 -5.09 13.78 4.90
C ARG A 49 -5.99 14.13 3.71
N ALA A 50 -5.70 15.23 3.02
CA ALA A 50 -6.45 15.65 1.84
C ALA A 50 -6.29 14.65 0.69
N ALA A 51 -5.06 14.19 0.42
CA ALA A 51 -4.76 13.21 -0.63
C ALA A 51 -5.43 11.84 -0.41
N LEU A 52 -5.76 11.47 0.84
CA LEU A 52 -6.46 10.23 1.17
C LEU A 52 -7.99 10.31 1.04
N ARG A 53 -8.57 11.49 0.75
CA ARG A 53 -10.00 11.62 0.41
C ARG A 53 -10.28 11.08 -0.99
N GLU A 54 -9.36 11.33 -1.91
CA GLU A 54 -9.39 10.83 -3.28
C GLU A 54 -8.03 10.19 -3.60
N PRO A 55 -7.82 8.94 -3.13
CA PRO A 55 -6.54 8.26 -3.28
C PRO A 55 -6.22 8.05 -4.77
N THR A 56 -5.13 8.65 -5.23
CA THR A 56 -4.59 8.34 -6.55
C THR A 56 -4.15 6.88 -6.64
N LEU A 57 -4.04 6.36 -7.86
CA LEU A 57 -3.55 5.00 -8.13
C LEU A 57 -2.17 4.73 -7.49
N ARG A 58 -1.32 5.75 -7.42
CA ARG A 58 -0.01 5.70 -6.74
C ARG A 58 -0.15 5.47 -5.23
N HIS A 59 -1.10 6.12 -4.57
CA HIS A 59 -1.36 5.91 -3.15
C HIS A 59 -1.88 4.50 -2.90
N SER A 60 -2.83 4.04 -3.73
CA SER A 60 -3.37 2.68 -3.66
C SER A 60 -2.27 1.64 -3.84
N ALA A 61 -1.38 1.81 -4.82
CA ALA A 61 -0.21 0.95 -5.04
C ALA A 61 0.72 0.90 -3.82
N ALA A 62 1.05 2.04 -3.22
CA ALA A 62 1.90 2.11 -2.04
C ALA A 62 1.27 1.41 -0.81
N LEU A 63 -0.04 1.58 -0.61
CA LEU A 63 -0.77 0.95 0.49
C LEU A 63 -0.90 -0.56 0.30
N VAL A 64 -1.11 -1.04 -0.93
CA VAL A 64 -1.11 -2.46 -1.25
C VAL A 64 0.23 -3.11 -0.92
N VAL A 65 1.35 -2.46 -1.25
CA VAL A 65 2.68 -2.95 -0.85
C VAL A 65 2.78 -3.04 0.67
N SER A 66 2.37 -1.99 1.39
CA SER A 66 2.40 -2.00 2.87
C SER A 66 1.51 -3.09 3.49
N LEU A 67 0.37 -3.41 2.87
CA LEU A 67 -0.48 -4.53 3.29
C LEU A 67 0.21 -5.88 3.06
N CYS A 68 0.83 -6.07 1.90
CA CYS A 68 1.59 -7.28 1.60
C CYS A 68 2.84 -7.43 2.47
N ASP A 69 3.49 -6.33 2.86
CA ASP A 69 4.63 -6.37 3.80
C ASP A 69 4.19 -6.83 5.20
N LYS A 70 2.99 -6.43 5.64
CA LYS A 70 2.40 -6.85 6.92
C LYS A 70 1.91 -8.29 6.88
N ASP A 71 1.33 -8.70 5.76
CA ASP A 71 0.86 -10.06 5.51
C ASP A 71 1.30 -10.55 4.11
N PRO A 72 2.47 -11.20 4.02
CA PRO A 72 3.01 -11.69 2.76
C PRO A 72 2.11 -12.69 2.04
N ALA A 73 1.18 -13.36 2.74
CA ALA A 73 0.24 -14.31 2.14
C ALA A 73 -0.77 -13.63 1.19
N LEU A 74 -0.91 -12.30 1.25
CA LEU A 74 -1.74 -11.53 0.32
C LEU A 74 -1.07 -11.34 -1.05
N THR A 75 0.26 -11.40 -1.10
CA THR A 75 1.06 -11.13 -2.30
C THR A 75 0.64 -11.94 -3.53
N PRO A 76 0.39 -13.26 -3.45
CA PRO A 76 0.03 -14.06 -4.62
C PRO A 76 -1.29 -13.60 -5.25
N ARG A 77 -2.22 -13.09 -4.43
CA ARG A 77 -3.54 -12.65 -4.86
C ARG A 77 -3.46 -11.36 -5.68
N VAL A 78 -2.61 -10.41 -5.26
CA VAL A 78 -2.51 -9.09 -5.90
C VAL A 78 -1.48 -9.02 -7.01
N ARG A 79 -0.43 -9.86 -6.96
CA ARG A 79 0.71 -9.81 -7.88
C ARG A 79 0.30 -9.87 -9.37
N PRO A 80 -0.64 -10.72 -9.83
CA PRO A 80 -1.05 -10.75 -11.23
C PRO A 80 -1.73 -9.44 -11.69
N ALA A 81 -2.67 -8.92 -10.89
CA ALA A 81 -3.36 -7.67 -11.20
C ALA A 81 -2.42 -6.47 -11.17
N PHE A 82 -1.47 -6.45 -10.22
CA PHE A 82 -0.45 -5.42 -10.12
C PHE A 82 0.54 -5.48 -11.30
N ALA A 83 0.95 -6.67 -11.75
CA ALA A 83 1.80 -6.80 -12.94
C ALA A 83 1.10 -6.23 -14.19
N ALA A 84 -0.19 -6.51 -14.38
CA ALA A 84 -0.99 -5.95 -15.47
C ALA A 84 -1.14 -4.42 -15.36
N LEU A 85 -1.22 -3.90 -14.12
CA LEU A 85 -1.23 -2.46 -13.87
C LEU A 85 0.09 -1.80 -14.31
N VAL A 86 1.23 -2.38 -13.92
CA VAL A 86 2.57 -1.83 -14.26
C VAL A 86 2.82 -1.83 -15.76
N ALA A 87 2.30 -2.80 -16.51
CA ALA A 87 2.41 -2.81 -17.96
C ALA A 87 1.78 -1.57 -18.61
N ARG A 88 0.77 -0.95 -17.96
CA ARG A 88 0.10 0.27 -18.42
C ARG A 88 0.62 1.54 -17.74
N HIS A 89 1.13 1.38 -16.52
CA HIS A 89 1.66 2.45 -15.67
C HIS A 89 3.09 2.12 -15.22
N PRO A 90 4.09 2.27 -16.12
CA PRO A 90 5.48 1.93 -15.81
C PRO A 90 6.04 2.68 -14.59
N GLU A 91 5.50 3.87 -14.28
CA GLU A 91 5.85 4.66 -13.09
C GLU A 91 5.53 3.94 -11.76
N LEU A 92 4.68 2.91 -11.80
CA LEU A 92 4.34 2.08 -10.65
C LEU A 92 5.24 0.85 -10.49
N ALA A 93 6.14 0.57 -11.45
CA ALA A 93 7.03 -0.60 -11.42
C ALA A 93 7.85 -0.69 -10.13
N ARG A 94 8.25 0.46 -9.59
CA ARG A 94 8.98 0.53 -8.31
C ARG A 94 8.22 -0.09 -7.14
N PHE A 95 6.89 0.05 -7.12
CA PHE A 95 6.06 -0.50 -6.04
C PHE A 95 5.83 -2.00 -6.25
N TYR A 96 5.63 -2.41 -7.51
CA TYR A 96 5.54 -3.83 -7.83
C TYR A 96 6.82 -4.60 -7.43
N GLY A 97 7.99 -4.01 -7.66
CA GLY A 97 9.27 -4.58 -7.23
C GLY A 97 9.46 -4.66 -5.71
N GLN A 98 8.65 -3.94 -4.93
CA GLN A 98 8.66 -3.98 -3.47
C GLN A 98 7.76 -5.07 -2.89
N LEU A 99 6.91 -5.72 -3.70
CA LEU A 99 6.06 -6.81 -3.20
C LEU A 99 6.92 -7.94 -2.64
N PRO A 100 6.65 -8.42 -1.41
CA PRO A 100 7.44 -9.48 -0.80
C PRO A 100 7.36 -10.77 -1.61
N ALA A 101 8.36 -11.65 -1.44
CA ALA A 101 8.35 -12.93 -2.11
C ALA A 101 7.08 -13.72 -1.72
N ASP A 102 6.53 -14.45 -2.68
CA ASP A 102 5.41 -15.36 -2.42
C ASP A 102 5.87 -16.45 -1.44
N PRO A 103 5.28 -16.52 -0.22
CA PRO A 103 5.69 -17.51 0.77
C PRO A 103 5.45 -18.95 0.28
N SER A 104 4.47 -19.19 -0.59
CA SER A 104 4.16 -20.51 -1.14
C SER A 104 5.23 -21.05 -2.10
N VAL A 105 6.03 -20.16 -2.70
CA VAL A 105 7.14 -20.54 -3.59
C VAL A 105 8.36 -21.03 -2.79
N LYS A 106 8.44 -20.68 -1.50
CA LYS A 106 9.59 -21.04 -0.65
C LYS A 106 9.54 -22.51 -0.20
N ASP A 107 8.34 -23.06 0.01
CA ASP A 107 8.17 -24.44 0.46
C ASP A 107 8.41 -25.47 -0.67
N MET A 108 8.23 -25.09 -1.94
CA MET A 108 8.41 -26.02 -3.06
C MET A 108 9.88 -26.37 -3.35
N ARG A 109 10.84 -25.57 -2.88
CA ARG A 109 12.28 -25.83 -3.08
C ARG A 109 12.92 -26.71 -1.99
N ALA A 110 12.19 -27.03 -0.93
CA ALA A 110 12.71 -27.84 0.18
C ALA A 110 12.49 -29.36 -0.02
N THR A 111 11.68 -29.77 -1.00
CA THR A 111 11.26 -31.18 -1.16
C THR A 111 12.01 -31.95 -2.25
N ASP A 112 12.97 -31.34 -2.94
CA ASP A 112 13.63 -31.92 -4.14
C ASP A 112 15.09 -32.33 -3.88
N ARG A 113 15.38 -32.81 -2.67
CA ARG A 113 16.64 -33.49 -2.33
C ARG A 113 16.35 -34.69 -1.44
N SER A 114 16.10 -35.85 -2.04
CA SER A 114 16.22 -37.17 -1.41
C SER A 114 16.82 -38.13 -2.40
#